data_AF-A0A9E2RTA3-F1
#
_entry.id   AF-A0A9E2RTA3-F1
#
_cell.length_a   1.000
_cell.length_b   1.000
_cell.length_c   1.000
_cell.angle_alpha   90.00
_cell.angle_beta   90.00
_cell.angle_gamma   90.00
#
_symmetry.space_group_name_H-M   'P 1'
#
loop_
_entity.id
_entity.type
_entity.pdbx_description
1 polymer ?
#
loop_
_entity_poly.entity_id
_entity_poly.type
_entity_poly.pdbx_seq_one_letter_code
_entity_poly.pdbx_strand_id
1 'polypeptide(L)' 'MISSVFVDRPRLAIVIAFVITIAGALALLQIPVAQFPDIVPPQVTVTANFPGASAEVVESSVAQPLEAQVV' A
#
# COMPACT_ATOMS: atom_id res chain seq x y z
N MET A 1 9.33 20.85 -35.46
CA MET A 1 8.27 19.92 -35.02
C MET A 1 8.94 18.72 -34.39
N ILE A 2 8.52 18.26 -33.20
CA ILE A 2 9.22 17.16 -32.49
C ILE A 2 9.09 15.82 -33.25
N SER A 3 8.00 15.64 -33.99
CA SER A 3 7.69 14.46 -34.79
C SER A 3 8.67 14.24 -35.96
N SER A 4 9.23 15.29 -36.56
CA SER A 4 10.14 15.13 -37.71
C SER A 4 11.40 14.35 -37.33
N VAL A 5 11.92 14.54 -36.12
CA VAL A 5 13.10 13.84 -35.61
C VAL A 5 12.90 12.31 -35.55
N PHE A 6 11.69 11.86 -35.20
CA PHE A 6 11.36 10.43 -35.13
C PHE A 6 11.05 9.83 -36.50
N VAL A 7 10.49 10.63 -37.43
CA VAL A 7 10.23 10.22 -38.82
C VAL A 7 11.54 10.10 -39.61
N ASP A 8 12.44 11.07 -39.47
CA ASP A 8 13.72 11.10 -40.17
C ASP A 8 14.72 10.07 -39.62
N ARG A 9 14.53 9.62 -38.37
CA ARG A 9 15.37 8.60 -37.70
C ARG A 9 14.53 7.41 -37.19
N PRO A 10 14.04 6.54 -38.10
CA PRO A 10 13.14 5.44 -37.74
C PRO A 10 13.78 4.42 -36.78
N ARG A 11 15.11 4.22 -36.86
CA ARG A 11 15.83 3.32 -35.93
C ARG A 11 15.75 3.82 -34.47
N LEU A 12 15.84 5.13 -34.26
CA LEU A 12 15.76 5.71 -32.92
C LEU A 12 14.34 5.55 -32.34
N ALA A 13 13.31 5.77 -33.16
CA ALA A 13 11.92 5.58 -32.76
C ALA A 13 11.64 4.13 -32.33
N ILE A 14 12.13 3.15 -33.11
CA ILE A 14 11.96 1.71 -32.81
C ILE A 14 12.68 1.34 -31.51
N VAL A 15 13.92 1.81 -31.30
CA VAL A 15 14.66 1.52 -30.07
C VAL A 15 13.93 2.04 -28.84
N ILE A 16 13.42 3.27 -28.87
CA ILE A 16 12.67 3.86 -27.75
C ILE A 16 11.39 3.05 -27.48
N ALA A 17 10.65 2.66 -28.52
CA ALA A 17 9.46 1.81 -28.38
C ALA A 17 9.80 0.45 -27.73
N PHE A 18 10.92 -0.15 -28.10
CA PHE A 18 11.41 -1.39 -27.46
C PHE A 18 11.80 -1.18 -26.00
N VAL A 19 12.51 -0.10 -25.67
CA VAL A 19 12.88 0.21 -24.28
C VAL A 19 11.63 0.34 -23.40
N ILE A 20 10.62 1.08 -23.87
CA ILE A 20 9.36 1.27 -23.13
C ILE A 20 8.61 -0.06 -22.97
N THR A 21 8.53 -0.84 -24.04
CA THR A 21 7.84 -2.15 -24.01
C THR A 21 8.51 -3.12 -23.04
N ILE A 22 9.84 -3.22 -23.07
CA ILE A 22 10.60 -4.10 -22.17
C ILE A 22 10.49 -3.64 -20.72
N ALA A 23 10.63 -2.33 -20.47
CA ALA A 23 10.45 -1.77 -19.13
C ALA A 23 9.04 -2.05 -18.58
N GLY A 24 8.01 -1.89 -19.41
CA GLY A 24 6.63 -2.22 -19.05
C GLY A 24 6.44 -3.71 -18.75
N ALA A 25 7.00 -4.58 -19.59
CA ALA A 25 6.93 -6.04 -19.37
C ALA A 25 7.60 -6.46 -18.05
N LEU A 26 8.75 -5.87 -17.72
CA LEU A 26 9.42 -6.12 -16.44
C LEU A 26 8.60 -5.59 -15.25
N ALA A 27 7.98 -4.41 -15.37
CA ALA A 27 7.14 -3.85 -14.32
C ALA A 27 5.91 -4.73 -14.02
N LEU A 28 5.28 -5.31 -15.06
CA LEU A 28 4.14 -6.21 -14.88
C LEU A 28 4.48 -7.45 -14.05
N LEU A 29 5.71 -7.95 -14.10
CA LEU A 29 6.15 -9.08 -13.28
C LEU A 29 6.33 -8.72 -11.80
N GLN A 30 6.53 -7.44 -11.50
CA GLN A 30 6.82 -6.95 -10.14
C GLN A 30 5.60 -6.33 -9.45
N ILE A 31 4.55 -5.95 -10.19
CA ILE A 31 3.34 -5.36 -9.62
C ILE A 31 2.56 -6.43 -8.84
N PRO A 32 2.26 -6.20 -7.55
CA PRO A 32 1.43 -7.12 -6.77
C PRO A 32 -0.02 -7.09 -7.29
N VAL A 33 -0.60 -8.28 -7.43
CA VAL A 33 -2.00 -8.44 -7.86
C VAL A 33 -2.87 -8.60 -6.62
N ALA A 34 -3.76 -7.64 -6.37
CA ALA A 34 -4.76 -7.69 -5.30
C ALA A 34 -6.18 -7.64 -5.91
N GLN A 35 -7.13 -8.38 -5.32
CA GLN A 35 -8.53 -8.41 -5.81
C GLN A 35 -9.28 -7.11 -5.51
N PHE A 36 -8.94 -6.49 -4.38
CA PHE A 36 -9.40 -5.17 -3.99
C PHE A 36 -8.18 -4.39 -3.47
N PRO A 37 -8.14 -3.06 -3.66
CA PRO A 37 -7.20 -2.23 -2.92
C PRO A 37 -7.49 -2.33 -1.40
N ASP A 38 -6.61 -1.79 -0.56
CA ASP A 38 -6.84 -1.70 0.89
C ASP A 38 -8.06 -0.81 1.19
N ILE A 39 -9.25 -1.43 1.16
CA ILE A 39 -10.55 -0.80 1.41
C ILE A 39 -10.97 -0.91 2.88
N VAL A 40 -10.33 -1.80 3.64
CA VAL A 40 -10.61 -1.99 5.06
C VAL A 40 -9.71 -1.08 5.89
N PRO A 41 -10.26 -0.33 6.86
CA PRO A 41 -9.45 0.43 7.79
C PRO A 41 -8.46 -0.52 8.51
N PRO A 42 -7.18 -0.14 8.65
CA PRO A 42 -6.24 -0.93 9.43
C PRO A 42 -6.72 -0.98 10.88
N GLN A 43 -6.88 -2.18 11.43
CA GLN A 43 -7.29 -2.38 12.82
C GLN A 43 -6.07 -2.71 13.67
N VAL A 44 -5.94 -2.02 14.80
CA VAL A 44 -4.92 -2.31 15.81
C VAL A 44 -5.62 -2.90 17.02
N THR A 45 -5.30 -4.15 17.34
CA THR A 45 -5.86 -4.84 18.51
C THR A 45 -4.90 -4.75 19.68
N VAL A 46 -5.35 -4.21 20.81
CA VAL A 46 -4.58 -4.16 22.05
C VAL A 46 -5.20 -5.09 23.07
N THR A 47 -4.41 -6.01 23.63
CA THR A 47 -4.85 -6.96 24.65
C THR A 47 -4.15 -6.67 25.97
N ALA A 48 -4.92 -6.65 27.06
CA ALA A 48 -4.40 -6.48 28.40
C ALA A 48 -5.12 -7.46 29.33
N ASN A 49 -4.37 -8.05 30.26
CA ASN A 49 -4.90 -9.05 31.18
C ASN A 49 -4.77 -8.52 32.61
N PHE A 50 -5.87 -8.46 33.35
CA PHE A 50 -5.89 -8.07 34.77
C PHE A 50 -6.61 -9.16 35.61
N PRO A 51 -5.89 -10.24 35.98
CA PRO A 51 -6.50 -11.38 36.65
C PRO A 51 -6.97 -11.05 38.07
N GLY A 52 -8.18 -11.49 38.43
CA GLY A 52 -8.77 -11.29 39.75
C GLY A 52 -9.63 -10.03 39.90
N ALA A 53 -9.76 -9.20 38.86
CA ALA A 53 -10.65 -8.05 38.84
C ALA A 53 -12.00 -8.37 38.17
N SER A 54 -13.06 -7.69 38.61
CA SER A 54 -14.36 -7.71 37.93
C SER A 54 -14.29 -6.94 36.61
N ALA A 55 -15.21 -7.24 35.68
CA ALA A 55 -15.27 -6.57 34.38
C ALA A 55 -15.29 -5.03 34.50
N GLU A 56 -16.07 -4.50 35.45
CA GLU A 56 -16.18 -3.07 35.75
C GLU A 56 -14.83 -2.42 36.11
N VAL A 57 -13.98 -3.14 36.86
CA VAL A 57 -12.68 -2.63 37.31
C VAL A 57 -11.67 -2.68 36.16
N VAL A 58 -11.72 -3.70 35.32
CA VAL A 58 -10.87 -3.79 34.13
C VAL A 58 -11.20 -2.68 33.13
N GLU A 59 -12.48 -2.39 32.92
CA GLU A 59 -12.92 -1.31 32.04
C GLU A 59 -12.40 0.05 32.51
N SER A 60 -12.69 0.41 33.76
CA SER A 60 -12.33 1.71 34.32
C SER A 60 -10.82 1.91 34.52
N SER A 61 -10.09 0.86 34.88
CA SER A 61 -8.67 0.98 35.28
C SER A 61 -7.69 0.64 34.16
N VAL A 62 -8.12 -0.14 33.16
CA VAL A 62 -7.25 -0.60 32.07
C VAL A 62 -7.76 -0.09 30.72
N ALA A 63 -9.03 -0.30 30.37
CA ALA A 63 -9.54 0.07 29.05
C ALA A 63 -9.63 1.59 28.85
N GLN A 64 -10.26 2.32 29.78
CA GLN A 64 -10.41 3.79 29.71
C GLN A 64 -9.08 4.56 29.57
N PRO A 65 -8.04 4.31 30.39
CA PRO A 65 -6.76 5.00 30.23
C PRO A 65 -6.04 4.59 28.93
N LEU A 66 -6.25 3.37 28.44
CA LEU A 66 -5.71 2.95 27.14
C LEU A 66 -6.38 3.70 25.99
N GLU A 67 -7.71 3.80 25.97
CA GLU A 67 -8.45 4.54 24.95
C GLU A 67 -8.04 6.02 24.94
N ALA A 68 -7.89 6.65 26.11
CA ALA A 68 -7.50 8.06 26.21
C ALA A 68 -6.08 8.37 25.70
N GLN A 69 -5.20 7.38 25.57
CA GLN A 69 -3.84 7.54 25.03
C GLN A 69 -3.72 7.16 23.55
N VAL A 70 -4.67 6.38 23.04
CA VAL A 70 -4.64 5.83 21.67
C VAL A 70 -5.55 6.61 20.72
N VAL A 71 -6.62 7.23 21.23
CA VAL A 71 -7.49 8.17 20.50
C VAL A 71 -6.85 9.54 20.41
#